data_AF-A0ABD3N2A1-F1
#
_entry.id   AF-A0ABD3N2A1-F1
#
_cell.length_a   1.000
_cell.length_b   1.000
_cell.length_c   1.000
_cell.angle_alpha   90.00
_cell.angle_beta   90.00
_cell.angle_gamma   90.00
#
_symmetry.space_group_name_H-M   'P 1'
#
loop_
_entity.id
_entity.type
_entity.pdbx_description
1 polymer ?
#
loop_
_entity_poly.entity_id
_entity_poly.type
_entity_poly.pdbx_seq_one_letter_code
_entity_poly.pdbx_strand_id
1 'polypeptide(L)'
;MTSIEEDKPNKSVTINEELTASMIDEEQQDSEAGMPPSTRTMSQTTVLSDVGKMYDIDGDGKLDEAEQAMRDMDKTGRGYLTNDKVYELMLEHYNMQRSLLKSKRVVIGLGIFVILLTICNLGTSIAAAYLARETTINDKNELIDVDTGEAVSTQSMSDEFNYTRAYNETEGQRRLCAKTNGIYVCDTTSYLEIPLEEGQRLVRKCKKGETVNLKRTWLDGSDTMVALCPTRRGQYSLMKSRFQNGIEMSLTRYGSSATKDAAFYVLTGDDLIQELGEVCDETNDCADGLACMDDDIEACKAVCDKLRFGPSRLQPCYDECALKRSCQATFTDE
;
A
#
# COMPACT_ATOMS: atom_id res chain seq x y z
N MET A 1 35.01 -2.03 44.30
CA MET A 1 34.37 -3.16 45.00
C MET A 1 32.89 -2.85 45.10
N THR A 2 32.14 -3.22 44.08
CA THR A 2 30.68 -3.12 44.01
C THR A 2 30.25 -4.33 43.21
N SER A 3 29.70 -5.32 43.90
CA SER A 3 29.27 -6.60 43.36
C SER A 3 28.10 -6.39 42.42
N ILE A 4 28.20 -6.98 41.23
CA ILE A 4 27.10 -7.09 40.27
C ILE A 4 26.38 -8.39 40.60
N GLU A 5 25.11 -8.26 40.97
CA GLU A 5 24.19 -9.35 41.30
C GLU A 5 23.58 -9.83 39.97
N GLU A 6 23.98 -11.02 39.52
CA GLU A 6 23.40 -11.70 38.36
C GLU A 6 22.07 -12.36 38.76
N ASP A 7 20.97 -11.80 38.28
CA ASP A 7 19.63 -12.38 38.45
C ASP A 7 19.32 -13.30 37.25
N LYS A 8 19.22 -14.61 37.51
CA LYS A 8 18.85 -15.64 36.53
C LYS A 8 17.34 -15.91 36.62
N PRO A 9 16.56 -15.72 35.56
CA PRO A 9 15.23 -16.30 35.50
C PRO A 9 15.30 -17.75 35.03
N ASN A 10 15.12 -18.65 36.01
CA ASN A 10 14.80 -20.05 35.82
C ASN A 10 13.28 -20.18 35.60
N LYS A 11 12.85 -20.60 34.40
CA LYS A 11 11.49 -21.11 34.17
C LYS A 11 11.51 -22.17 33.07
N SER A 12 11.67 -23.42 33.51
CA SER A 12 11.32 -24.60 32.72
C SER A 12 9.80 -24.59 32.47
N VAL A 13 9.40 -24.32 31.23
CA VAL A 13 8.04 -24.55 30.78
C VAL A 13 7.96 -26.00 30.32
N THR A 14 7.31 -26.82 31.13
CA THR A 14 6.88 -28.18 30.76
C THR A 14 5.71 -28.02 29.78
N ILE A 15 5.94 -28.35 28.51
CA ILE A 15 4.88 -28.42 27.52
C ILE A 15 4.26 -29.81 27.64
N ASN A 16 3.03 -29.86 28.15
CA ASN A 16 2.21 -31.06 28.14
C ASN A 16 1.88 -31.40 26.69
N GLU A 17 2.28 -32.59 26.28
CA GLU A 17 1.98 -33.24 25.01
C GLU A 17 0.61 -33.91 25.13
N GLU A 18 -0.46 -33.15 24.89
CA GLU A 18 -1.80 -33.70 24.72
C GLU A 18 -2.67 -32.67 23.98
N LEU A 19 -2.75 -32.77 22.66
CA LEU A 19 -3.96 -32.33 21.94
C LEU A 19 -4.03 -32.95 20.53
N THR A 20 -4.93 -33.92 20.45
CA THR A 20 -5.95 -34.09 19.41
C THR A 20 -5.50 -34.17 17.95
N ALA A 21 -5.42 -35.42 17.50
CA ALA A 21 -5.91 -35.79 16.17
C ALA A 21 -7.43 -35.54 16.10
N SER A 22 -7.87 -34.61 15.26
CA SER A 22 -9.13 -34.67 14.52
C SER A 22 -9.33 -33.40 13.67
N MET A 23 -10.12 -33.55 12.61
CA MET A 23 -10.72 -32.50 11.77
C MET A 23 -9.85 -31.99 10.62
N ILE A 24 -9.77 -32.81 9.57
CA ILE A 24 -9.86 -32.30 8.19
C ILE A 24 -11.27 -32.70 7.75
N ASP A 25 -12.21 -31.77 7.85
CA ASP A 25 -13.51 -31.88 7.21
C ASP A 25 -13.30 -31.66 5.72
N GLU A 26 -13.49 -32.72 4.93
CA GLU A 26 -13.69 -32.64 3.49
C GLU A 26 -15.04 -31.97 3.22
N GLU A 27 -15.01 -30.70 2.85
CA GLU A 27 -16.15 -30.00 2.27
C GLU A 27 -16.32 -30.48 0.81
N GLN A 28 -16.98 -31.63 0.67
CA GLN A 28 -17.36 -32.21 -0.61
C GLN A 28 -18.62 -31.47 -1.11
N GLN A 29 -18.41 -30.59 -2.09
CA GLN A 29 -19.43 -29.75 -2.68
C GLN A 29 -20.25 -30.58 -3.69
N ASP A 30 -21.34 -31.18 -3.20
CA ASP A 30 -22.35 -31.87 -4.02
C ASP A 30 -23.08 -30.86 -4.92
N SER A 31 -22.76 -30.91 -6.21
CA SER A 31 -23.51 -30.23 -7.27
C SER A 31 -24.57 -31.19 -7.82
N GLU A 32 -25.77 -31.15 -7.25
CA GLU A 32 -26.95 -31.84 -7.79
C GLU A 32 -27.36 -31.23 -9.14
N ALA A 33 -26.99 -31.91 -10.23
CA ALA A 33 -27.68 -31.78 -11.51
C ALA A 33 -28.55 -33.03 -11.71
N GLY A 34 -29.86 -32.84 -11.60
CA GLY A 34 -30.87 -33.90 -11.69
C GLY A 34 -30.80 -34.67 -13.01
N MET A 35 -30.79 -36.00 -12.91
CA MET A 35 -30.98 -36.95 -14.00
C MET A 35 -32.18 -37.84 -13.65
N PRO A 36 -33.13 -38.06 -14.60
CA PRO A 36 -34.39 -38.76 -14.31
C PRO A 36 -34.17 -40.24 -13.96
N PRO A 37 -35.16 -40.88 -13.29
CA PRO A 37 -35.00 -42.22 -12.75
C PRO A 37 -34.87 -43.23 -13.88
N SER A 38 -33.64 -43.71 -14.12
CA SER A 38 -33.39 -44.84 -14.99
C SER A 38 -33.76 -46.11 -14.24
N THR A 39 -34.91 -46.64 -14.64
CA THR A 39 -35.37 -48.02 -14.56
C THR A 39 -34.34 -49.01 -14.01
N ARG A 40 -34.70 -49.66 -12.88
CA ARG A 40 -34.10 -50.91 -12.39
C ARG A 40 -33.87 -51.86 -13.56
N THR A 41 -32.63 -51.90 -14.05
CA THR A 41 -32.19 -52.96 -14.95
C THR A 41 -31.95 -54.15 -14.04
N MET A 42 -32.77 -55.18 -14.21
CA MET A 42 -32.51 -56.49 -13.63
C MET A 42 -31.03 -56.81 -13.83
N SER A 43 -30.35 -57.26 -12.77
CA SER A 43 -29.06 -57.93 -12.88
C SER A 43 -29.28 -59.15 -13.77
N GLN A 44 -29.19 -58.93 -15.08
CA GLN A 44 -28.91 -59.97 -16.03
C GLN A 44 -27.52 -60.43 -15.60
N THR A 45 -27.46 -61.64 -15.04
CA THR A 45 -26.24 -62.41 -15.01
C THR A 45 -25.79 -62.54 -16.47
N THR A 46 -25.08 -61.54 -16.96
CA THR A 46 -24.40 -61.56 -18.24
C THR A 46 -23.34 -62.63 -18.09
N VAL A 47 -23.72 -63.85 -18.44
CA VAL A 47 -22.83 -64.99 -18.52
C VAL A 47 -21.64 -64.53 -19.36
N LEU A 48 -20.45 -64.51 -18.74
CA LEU A 48 -19.22 -64.18 -19.44
C LEU A 48 -19.15 -64.98 -20.75
N SER A 49 -18.86 -64.28 -21.84
CA SER A 49 -18.56 -64.93 -23.12
C SER A 49 -17.50 -66.01 -22.91
N ASP A 50 -17.54 -67.10 -23.68
CA ASP A 50 -16.61 -68.22 -23.48
C ASP A 50 -15.14 -67.81 -23.58
N VAL A 51 -14.83 -66.75 -24.32
CA VAL A 51 -13.49 -66.12 -24.36
C VAL A 51 -13.18 -65.35 -23.07
N GLY A 52 -14.16 -64.65 -22.49
CA GLY A 52 -14.01 -63.96 -21.21
C GLY A 52 -13.71 -64.90 -20.04
N LYS A 53 -14.28 -66.11 -20.04
CA LYS A 53 -13.96 -67.15 -19.04
C LYS A 53 -12.50 -67.61 -19.07
N MET A 54 -11.76 -67.37 -20.16
CA MET A 54 -10.33 -67.69 -20.25
C MET A 54 -9.46 -66.62 -19.58
N TYR A 55 -10.01 -65.42 -19.36
CA TYR A 55 -9.33 -64.29 -18.72
C TYR A 55 -9.70 -64.12 -17.25
N ASP A 56 -10.77 -64.78 -16.80
CA ASP A 56 -11.23 -64.86 -15.41
C ASP A 56 -10.31 -65.84 -14.65
N ILE A 57 -9.25 -65.31 -14.02
CA ILE A 57 -8.20 -66.08 -13.36
C ILE A 57 -8.68 -66.60 -12.00
N ASP A 58 -9.52 -65.83 -11.31
CA ASP A 58 -10.03 -66.18 -9.98
C ASP A 58 -11.34 -67.00 -10.01
N GLY A 59 -11.99 -67.07 -11.16
CA GLY A 59 -13.19 -67.87 -11.41
C GLY A 59 -14.45 -67.27 -10.79
N ASP A 60 -14.46 -65.97 -10.48
CA ASP A 60 -15.57 -65.29 -9.81
C ASP A 60 -16.74 -64.97 -10.77
N GLY A 61 -16.55 -65.18 -12.07
CA GLY A 61 -17.56 -64.93 -13.09
C GLY A 61 -17.69 -63.45 -13.45
N LYS A 62 -16.70 -62.62 -13.13
CA LYS A 62 -16.50 -61.24 -13.57
C LYS A 62 -15.06 -61.10 -14.07
N LEU A 63 -14.77 -59.95 -14.67
CA LEU A 63 -13.39 -59.60 -15.03
C LEU A 63 -13.06 -58.36 -14.22
N ASP A 64 -11.98 -58.43 -13.45
CA ASP A 64 -11.44 -57.24 -12.80
C ASP A 64 -10.85 -56.27 -13.85
N GLU A 65 -10.41 -55.08 -13.43
CA GLU A 65 -9.87 -54.08 -14.36
C GLU A 65 -8.66 -54.60 -15.15
N ALA A 66 -7.83 -55.44 -14.54
CA ALA A 66 -6.65 -56.00 -15.17
C ALA A 66 -7.00 -57.12 -16.16
N GLU A 67 -7.92 -58.00 -15.80
CA GLU A 67 -8.43 -59.08 -16.66
C GLU A 67 -9.22 -58.52 -17.85
N GLN A 68 -10.02 -57.49 -17.62
CA GLN A 68 -10.73 -56.77 -18.67
C GLN A 68 -9.74 -56.07 -19.62
N ALA A 69 -8.68 -55.44 -19.10
CA ALA A 69 -7.62 -54.88 -19.93
C ALA A 69 -6.88 -55.95 -20.76
N MET A 70 -6.58 -57.12 -20.17
CA MET A 70 -6.00 -58.26 -20.89
C MET A 70 -6.91 -58.76 -22.01
N ARG A 71 -8.21 -58.86 -21.75
CA ARG A 71 -9.21 -59.23 -22.74
C ARG A 71 -9.31 -58.21 -23.87
N ASP A 72 -9.29 -56.91 -23.55
CA ASP A 72 -9.37 -55.83 -24.55
C ASP A 72 -8.11 -55.76 -25.43
N MET A 73 -6.97 -56.22 -24.91
CA MET A 73 -5.74 -56.38 -25.68
C MET A 73 -5.78 -57.58 -26.65
N ASP A 74 -6.58 -58.62 -26.36
CA ASP A 74 -6.81 -59.74 -27.28
C ASP A 74 -7.89 -59.42 -28.32
N LYS A 75 -7.54 -58.53 -29.26
CA LYS A 75 -8.39 -58.21 -30.42
C LYS A 75 -8.69 -59.42 -31.32
N THR A 76 -7.94 -60.51 -31.16
CA THR A 76 -8.10 -61.72 -31.97
C THR A 76 -9.09 -62.72 -31.36
N GLY A 77 -9.52 -62.52 -30.11
CA GLY A 77 -10.47 -63.39 -29.41
C GLY A 77 -9.99 -64.84 -29.26
N ARG A 78 -8.66 -65.04 -29.16
CA ARG A 78 -8.04 -66.36 -29.06
C ARG A 78 -7.97 -66.88 -27.62
N GLY A 79 -8.19 -66.03 -26.62
CA GLY A 79 -8.13 -66.41 -25.21
C GLY A 79 -6.70 -66.45 -24.64
N TYR A 80 -5.72 -65.86 -25.33
CA TYR A 80 -4.36 -65.68 -24.81
C TYR A 80 -3.69 -64.46 -25.46
N LEU A 81 -2.79 -63.81 -24.72
CA LEU A 81 -1.98 -62.71 -25.25
C LEU A 81 -0.73 -63.27 -25.95
N THR A 82 -0.36 -62.66 -27.08
CA THR A 82 0.94 -62.92 -27.70
C THR A 82 2.06 -62.33 -26.83
N ASN A 83 3.25 -62.91 -26.90
CA ASN A 83 4.41 -62.48 -26.10
C ASN A 83 4.71 -60.98 -26.27
N ASP A 84 4.56 -60.45 -27.50
CA ASP A 84 4.73 -59.02 -27.79
C ASP A 84 3.79 -58.12 -26.96
N LYS A 85 2.54 -58.56 -26.74
CA LYS A 85 1.55 -57.82 -25.94
C LYS A 85 1.80 -57.93 -24.45
N VAL A 86 2.29 -59.08 -23.98
CA VAL A 86 2.74 -59.23 -22.60
C VAL A 86 3.92 -58.30 -22.31
N TYR A 87 4.85 -58.17 -23.26
CA TYR A 87 5.99 -57.26 -23.13
C TYR A 87 5.55 -55.78 -23.08
N GLU A 88 4.60 -55.38 -23.93
CA GLU A 88 4.02 -54.03 -23.93
C GLU A 88 3.39 -53.68 -22.57
N LEU A 89 2.60 -54.58 -22.00
CA LEU A 89 1.96 -54.44 -20.70
C LEU A 89 3.00 -54.32 -19.56
N MET A 90 4.06 -55.14 -19.59
CA MET A 90 5.13 -55.08 -18.60
C MET A 90 5.93 -53.77 -18.68
N LEU A 91 6.19 -53.27 -19.90
CA LEU A 91 6.86 -52.00 -20.12
C LEU A 91 6.02 -50.82 -19.63
N GLU A 92 4.70 -50.87 -19.83
CA GLU A 92 3.76 -49.87 -19.32
C GLU A 92 3.75 -49.83 -17.79
N HIS A 93 3.64 -50.99 -17.12
CA HIS A 93 3.74 -51.06 -15.66
C HIS A 93 5.06 -50.53 -15.13
N TYR A 94 6.18 -50.83 -15.80
CA TYR A 94 7.49 -50.32 -15.41
C TYR A 94 7.58 -48.80 -15.51
N ASN A 95 7.04 -48.23 -16.59
CA ASN A 95 7.00 -46.78 -16.78
C ASN A 95 6.08 -46.08 -15.78
N MET A 96 4.94 -46.68 -15.45
CA MET A 96 3.99 -46.18 -14.45
C MET A 96 4.59 -46.21 -13.04
N GLN A 97 5.29 -47.28 -12.65
CA GLN A 97 6.00 -47.31 -11.37
C GLN A 97 7.10 -46.24 -11.30
N ARG A 98 7.81 -46.00 -12.41
CA ARG A 98 8.86 -44.97 -12.48
C ARG A 98 8.29 -43.55 -12.37
N SER A 99 7.11 -43.28 -12.93
CA SER A 99 6.46 -41.97 -12.81
C SER A 99 5.94 -41.72 -11.38
N LEU A 100 5.42 -42.75 -10.71
CA LEU A 100 5.02 -42.69 -9.29
C LEU A 100 6.21 -42.44 -8.35
N LEU A 101 7.39 -42.98 -8.65
CA LEU A 101 8.60 -42.69 -7.86
C LEU A 101 9.08 -41.25 -8.03
N LYS A 102 8.92 -40.67 -9.23
CA LYS A 102 9.23 -39.25 -9.46
C LYS A 102 8.23 -38.34 -8.76
N SER A 103 6.94 -38.64 -8.81
CA SER A 103 5.92 -37.84 -8.13
C SER A 103 6.06 -37.88 -6.61
N LYS A 104 6.42 -39.02 -6.01
CA LYS A 104 6.70 -39.11 -4.55
C LYS A 104 7.77 -38.12 -4.09
N ARG A 105 8.85 -37.93 -4.86
CA ARG A 105 9.89 -36.95 -4.52
C ARG A 105 9.38 -35.51 -4.58
N VAL A 106 8.53 -35.20 -5.56
CA VAL A 106 7.93 -33.86 -5.69
C VAL A 106 6.97 -33.57 -4.54
N VAL A 107 6.12 -34.54 -4.18
CA VAL A 107 5.17 -34.39 -3.06
C VAL A 107 5.89 -34.18 -1.73
N ILE A 108 6.96 -34.94 -1.47
CA ILE A 108 7.79 -34.74 -0.26
C ILE A 108 8.42 -33.34 -0.25
N GLY A 109 8.95 -32.89 -1.40
CA GLY A 109 9.51 -31.54 -1.53
C GLY A 109 8.49 -30.43 -1.25
N LEU A 110 7.27 -30.58 -1.77
CA LEU A 110 6.18 -29.63 -1.54
C LEU A 110 5.75 -29.61 -0.07
N GLY A 111 5.69 -30.78 0.59
CA GLY A 111 5.39 -30.88 2.01
C GLY A 111 6.39 -30.12 2.89
N ILE A 112 7.69 -30.28 2.62
CA ILE A 112 8.75 -29.53 3.33
C ILE A 112 8.61 -28.02 3.07
N PHE A 113 8.32 -27.63 1.83
CA PHE A 113 8.15 -26.22 1.47
C PHE A 113 6.97 -25.57 2.21
N VAL A 114 5.85 -26.27 2.34
CA VAL A 114 4.69 -25.77 3.11
C VAL A 114 5.04 -25.59 4.59
N ILE A 115 5.77 -26.53 5.20
CA ILE A 115 6.23 -26.41 6.59
C ILE A 115 7.19 -25.23 6.76
N LEU A 116 8.09 -24.99 5.80
CA LEU A 116 8.95 -23.80 5.84
C LEU A 116 8.14 -22.51 5.75
N LEU A 117 7.13 -22.47 4.87
CA LEU A 117 6.26 -21.31 4.71
C LEU A 117 5.47 -21.01 5.99
N THR A 118 4.98 -22.03 6.70
CA THR A 118 4.27 -21.83 7.97
C THR A 118 5.22 -21.33 9.07
N ILE A 119 6.46 -21.82 9.13
CA ILE A 119 7.49 -21.31 10.07
C ILE A 119 7.83 -19.84 9.75
N CYS A 120 7.95 -19.46 8.48
CA CYS A 120 8.19 -18.06 8.08
C CYS A 120 7.05 -17.13 8.50
N ASN A 121 5.81 -17.56 8.29
CA ASN A 121 4.63 -16.80 8.71
C ASN A 121 4.58 -16.68 10.24
N LEU A 122 4.86 -17.76 10.97
CA LEU A 122 4.92 -17.74 12.44
C LEU A 122 6.02 -16.78 12.95
N GLY A 123 7.20 -16.79 12.33
CA GLY A 123 8.31 -15.90 12.68
C GLY A 123 7.96 -14.42 12.48
N THR A 124 7.24 -14.10 11.39
CA THR A 124 6.78 -12.73 11.12
C THR A 124 5.76 -12.27 12.15
N SER A 125 4.81 -13.14 12.54
CA SER A 125 3.83 -12.83 13.59
C SER A 125 4.48 -12.62 14.97
N ILE A 126 5.49 -13.42 15.33
CA ILE A 126 6.22 -13.25 16.58
C ILE A 126 7.02 -11.95 16.57
N ALA A 127 7.70 -11.62 15.47
CA ALA A 127 8.43 -10.36 15.34
C ALA A 127 7.49 -9.15 15.46
N ALA A 128 6.32 -9.20 14.80
CA ALA A 128 5.31 -8.16 14.92
C ALA A 128 4.77 -8.03 16.35
N ALA A 129 4.52 -9.15 17.04
CA ALA A 129 4.05 -9.15 18.43
C ALA A 129 5.11 -8.62 19.40
N TYR A 130 6.38 -8.93 19.16
CA TYR A 130 7.50 -8.41 19.94
C TYR A 130 7.63 -6.89 19.78
N LEU A 131 7.59 -6.40 18.53
CA LEU A 131 7.59 -4.96 18.23
C LEU A 131 6.37 -4.25 18.85
N ALA A 132 5.19 -4.87 18.82
CA ALA A 132 3.98 -4.30 19.43
C ALA A 132 4.09 -4.21 20.96
N ARG A 133 4.80 -5.14 21.61
CA ARG A 133 5.02 -5.12 23.06
C ARG A 133 5.93 -3.97 23.50
N GLU A 134 6.88 -3.58 22.65
CA GLU A 134 7.82 -2.48 22.93
C GLU A 134 7.21 -1.09 22.65
N THR A 135 5.98 -1.03 22.12
CA THR A 135 5.24 0.21 21.96
C THR A 135 4.11 0.34 23.00
N THR A 136 4.07 1.45 23.73
CA THR A 136 2.95 1.81 24.63
C THR A 136 2.33 3.13 24.19
N ILE A 137 1.12 3.44 24.66
CA ILE A 137 0.43 4.68 24.35
C ILE A 137 0.62 5.64 25.53
N ASN A 138 1.17 6.82 25.27
CA ASN A 138 1.30 7.89 26.27
C ASN A 138 -0.06 8.61 26.47
N ASP A 139 -0.19 9.43 27.51
CA ASP A 139 -1.36 10.26 27.84
C ASP A 139 -1.80 11.20 26.69
N LYS A 140 -0.97 11.38 25.67
CA LYS A 140 -1.24 12.15 24.45
C LYS A 140 -1.76 11.32 23.28
N ASN A 141 -2.11 10.05 23.51
CA ASN A 141 -2.48 9.08 22.46
C ASN A 141 -1.37 8.86 21.40
N GLU A 142 -0.10 9.10 21.76
CA GLU A 142 1.05 8.84 20.89
C GLU A 142 1.66 7.47 21.23
N LEU A 143 1.99 6.68 20.20
CA LEU A 143 2.78 5.45 20.35
C LEU A 143 4.21 5.84 20.73
N ILE A 144 4.67 5.41 21.90
CA ILE A 144 6.02 5.62 22.42
C ILE A 144 6.70 4.28 22.65
N ASP A 145 8.01 4.24 22.44
CA ASP A 145 8.88 3.14 22.84
C ASP A 145 8.89 3.05 24.38
N VAL A 146 8.74 1.85 24.93
CA VAL A 146 8.67 1.63 26.38
C VAL A 146 10.01 1.95 27.07
N ASP A 147 11.14 1.69 26.41
CA ASP A 147 12.47 1.79 27.03
C ASP A 147 13.07 3.19 26.90
N THR A 148 12.88 3.83 25.75
CA THR A 148 13.44 5.16 25.46
C THR A 148 12.46 6.30 25.75
N GLY A 149 11.15 6.01 25.82
CA GLY A 149 10.10 7.02 25.93
C GLY A 149 9.97 7.93 24.70
N GLU A 150 10.65 7.59 23.61
CA GLU A 150 10.55 8.31 22.34
C GLU A 150 9.31 7.88 21.56
N ALA A 151 8.67 8.81 20.86
CA ALA A 151 7.51 8.49 20.03
C ALA A 151 7.91 7.58 18.86
N VAL A 152 7.48 6.32 18.92
CA VAL A 152 7.54 5.35 17.82
C VAL A 152 6.27 5.55 17.00
N SER A 153 6.25 6.66 16.27
CA SER A 153 5.22 6.82 15.25
C SER A 153 5.52 5.83 14.13
N THR A 154 4.55 5.01 13.73
CA THR A 154 4.56 4.43 12.39
C THR A 154 4.64 5.62 11.45
N GLN A 155 5.83 5.94 10.94
CA GLN A 155 6.05 7.09 10.09
C GLN A 155 5.11 6.97 8.88
N SER A 156 3.95 7.61 8.96
CA SER A 156 3.29 8.12 7.77
C SER A 156 4.36 8.93 7.07
N MET A 157 4.71 8.56 5.84
CA MET A 157 5.98 8.85 5.15
C MET A 157 6.40 10.32 5.03
N SER A 158 5.65 11.27 5.61
CA SER A 158 6.02 12.67 5.72
C SER A 158 5.14 13.37 6.76
N ASP A 159 5.72 14.20 7.62
CA ASP A 159 4.94 15.19 8.34
C ASP A 159 4.61 16.38 7.45
N GLU A 160 3.37 16.85 7.52
CA GLU A 160 2.88 18.01 6.79
C GLU A 160 2.82 19.22 7.71
N PHE A 161 3.40 20.33 7.27
CA PHE A 161 3.31 21.62 7.96
C PHE A 161 2.63 22.62 7.05
N ASN A 162 1.58 23.26 7.57
CA ASN A 162 0.89 24.33 6.85
C ASN A 162 1.70 25.62 6.98
N TYR A 163 1.70 26.43 5.92
CA TYR A 163 2.23 27.78 5.98
C TYR A 163 1.17 28.77 5.49
N THR A 164 1.25 30.00 5.97
CA THR A 164 0.26 31.04 5.71
C THR A 164 0.92 32.28 5.13
N ARG A 165 0.14 33.09 4.42
CA ARG A 165 0.60 34.36 3.88
C ARG A 165 0.36 35.50 4.87
N ALA A 166 1.37 36.32 5.07
CA ALA A 166 1.32 37.52 5.89
C ALA A 166 1.87 38.74 5.12
N TYR A 167 1.56 39.93 5.61
CA TYR A 167 2.13 41.18 5.12
C TYR A 167 2.44 42.10 6.30
N ASN A 168 3.29 43.09 6.05
CA ASN A 168 3.59 44.13 7.01
C ASN A 168 2.70 45.34 6.71
N GLU A 169 1.87 45.75 7.67
CA GLU A 169 1.11 46.99 7.61
C GLU A 169 2.07 48.19 7.66
N THR A 170 1.64 49.36 7.17
CA THR A 170 2.45 50.59 7.07
C THR A 170 3.09 51.03 8.39
N GLU A 171 2.53 50.62 9.52
CA GLU A 171 3.04 50.89 10.88
C GLU A 171 4.05 49.81 11.37
N GLY A 172 4.46 48.88 10.51
CA GLY A 172 5.34 47.76 10.84
C GLY A 172 4.65 46.65 11.63
N GLN A 173 3.32 46.69 11.79
CA GLN A 173 2.55 45.63 12.41
C GLN A 173 2.34 44.48 11.41
N ARG A 174 2.65 43.26 11.86
CA ARG A 174 2.40 42.05 11.09
C ARG A 174 0.91 41.73 11.11
N ARG A 175 0.32 41.48 9.93
CA ARG A 175 -1.04 40.93 9.81
C ARG A 175 -1.05 39.73 8.87
N LEU A 176 -1.84 38.72 9.25
CA LEU A 176 -2.19 37.63 8.35
C LEU A 176 -3.09 38.17 7.25
N CYS A 177 -2.92 37.69 6.02
CA CYS A 177 -3.86 38.06 4.96
C CYS A 177 -5.23 37.49 5.30
N ALA A 178 -6.24 38.36 5.34
CA ALA A 178 -7.61 37.95 5.59
C ALA A 178 -8.23 37.41 4.30
N LYS A 179 -8.94 36.29 4.41
CA LYS A 179 -9.72 35.71 3.31
C LYS A 179 -11.09 36.41 3.28
N THR A 180 -11.31 37.29 2.32
CA THR A 180 -12.62 37.95 2.11
C THR A 180 -13.23 37.39 0.83
N ASN A 181 -14.41 36.76 0.92
CA ASN A 181 -15.08 36.09 -0.21
C ASN A 181 -14.20 35.07 -0.95
N GLY A 182 -13.32 34.39 -0.22
CA GLY A 182 -12.43 33.42 -0.85
C GLY A 182 -11.26 34.05 -1.59
N ILE A 183 -11.01 35.35 -1.47
CA ILE A 183 -9.83 36.01 -2.05
C ILE A 183 -8.96 36.50 -0.89
N TYR A 184 -7.66 36.21 -0.95
CA TYR A 184 -6.70 36.84 -0.04
C TYR A 184 -6.52 38.28 -0.46
N VAL A 185 -6.86 39.22 0.42
CA VAL A 185 -6.60 40.63 0.19
C VAL A 185 -5.39 41.00 1.04
N CYS A 186 -4.23 41.05 0.40
CA CYS A 186 -2.99 41.56 1.00
C CYS A 186 -2.71 42.93 0.38
N ASP A 187 -2.79 44.03 1.15
CA ASP A 187 -2.68 45.39 0.61
C ASP A 187 -1.28 45.74 0.04
N THR A 188 -0.25 44.95 0.36
CA THR A 188 1.17 45.23 0.03
C THR A 188 1.99 43.93 -0.13
N THR A 189 3.29 44.06 -0.35
CA THR A 189 4.26 42.95 -0.48
C THR A 189 4.06 41.89 0.61
N SER A 190 3.48 40.77 0.23
CA SER A 190 3.21 39.64 1.11
C SER A 190 4.36 38.64 1.10
N TYR A 191 4.48 37.87 2.18
CA TYR A 191 5.48 36.81 2.33
C TYR A 191 4.84 35.57 2.95
N LEU A 192 5.47 34.43 2.76
CA LEU A 192 5.05 33.15 3.32
C LEU A 192 5.67 32.97 4.71
N GLU A 193 4.87 32.58 5.69
CA GLU A 193 5.31 32.38 7.06
C GLU A 193 4.83 31.07 7.67
N ILE A 194 5.63 30.56 8.62
CA ILE A 194 5.31 29.44 9.50
C ILE A 194 5.39 29.93 10.96
N PRO A 195 4.40 29.60 11.81
CA PRO A 195 4.45 29.89 13.24
C PRO A 195 5.73 29.37 13.91
N LEU A 196 6.27 30.10 14.90
CA LEU A 196 7.56 29.74 15.53
C LEU A 196 7.61 28.29 16.02
N GLU A 197 6.55 27.83 16.69
CA GLU A 197 6.49 26.49 17.28
C GLU A 197 6.55 25.40 16.20
N GLU A 198 5.76 25.56 15.14
CA GLU A 198 5.73 24.67 13.99
C GLU A 198 7.07 24.67 13.25
N GLY A 199 7.65 25.84 12.99
CA GLY A 199 8.94 25.96 12.32
C GLY A 199 10.08 25.34 13.15
N GLN A 200 10.05 25.47 14.47
CA GLN A 200 11.01 24.79 15.34
C GLN A 200 10.84 23.27 15.35
N ARG A 201 9.60 22.76 15.26
CA ARG A 201 9.31 21.33 15.16
C ARG A 201 9.80 20.79 13.82
N LEU A 202 9.47 21.47 12.72
CA LEU A 202 9.92 21.19 11.37
C LEU A 202 11.46 21.14 11.28
N VAL A 203 12.17 22.15 11.80
CA VAL A 203 13.64 22.16 11.81
C VAL A 203 14.21 20.98 12.62
N ARG A 204 13.56 20.60 13.74
CA ARG A 204 13.97 19.43 14.54
C ARG A 204 13.78 18.12 13.77
N LYS A 205 12.66 17.94 13.07
CA LYS A 205 12.39 16.76 12.24
C LYS A 205 13.36 16.63 11.08
N CYS A 206 13.57 17.72 10.34
CA CYS A 206 14.59 17.80 9.28
C CYS A 206 16.00 17.41 9.77
N LYS A 207 16.40 17.85 10.98
CA LYS A 207 17.70 17.47 11.58
C LYS A 207 17.83 16.00 11.93
N LYS A 208 16.72 15.32 12.23
CA LYS A 208 16.67 13.87 12.47
C LYS A 208 16.75 13.05 11.18
N GLY A 209 16.69 13.70 10.00
CA GLY A 209 16.62 13.03 8.71
C GLY A 209 15.22 12.55 8.35
N GLU A 210 14.19 13.03 9.07
CA GLU A 210 12.80 12.73 8.77
C GLU A 210 12.35 13.49 7.51
N THR A 211 11.42 12.90 6.76
CA THR A 211 10.78 13.56 5.61
C THR A 211 9.78 14.59 6.12
N VAL A 212 9.92 15.83 5.64
CA VAL A 212 9.02 16.93 6.01
C VAL A 212 8.52 17.59 4.75
N ASN A 213 7.20 17.70 4.64
CA ASN A 213 6.50 18.37 3.54
C ASN A 213 5.87 19.66 4.03
N LEU A 214 5.94 20.69 3.20
CA LEU A 214 5.20 21.93 3.34
C LEU A 214 3.91 21.80 2.54
N LYS A 215 2.78 22.08 3.18
CA LYS A 215 1.46 22.02 2.55
C LYS A 215 0.88 23.42 2.43
N ARG A 216 0.34 23.74 1.26
CA ARG A 216 -0.48 24.93 1.03
C ARG A 216 -1.78 24.53 0.37
N THR A 217 -2.88 25.01 0.94
CA THR A 217 -4.22 24.90 0.34
C THR A 217 -4.53 26.21 -0.38
N TRP A 218 -4.83 26.11 -1.67
CA TRP A 218 -5.13 27.24 -2.54
C TRP A 218 -6.60 27.67 -2.45
N LEU A 219 -6.96 28.76 -3.12
CA LEU A 219 -8.33 29.26 -3.12
C LEU A 219 -9.35 28.32 -3.77
N ASP A 220 -8.94 27.56 -4.78
CA ASP A 220 -9.74 26.53 -5.45
C ASP A 220 -9.91 25.25 -4.59
N GLY A 221 -9.26 25.19 -3.42
CA GLY A 221 -9.28 24.04 -2.53
C GLY A 221 -8.30 22.93 -2.91
N SER A 222 -7.50 23.12 -3.95
CA SER A 222 -6.38 22.22 -4.27
C SER A 222 -5.26 22.39 -3.24
N ASP A 223 -4.47 21.33 -3.06
CA ASP A 223 -3.32 21.32 -2.16
C ASP A 223 -2.03 21.17 -2.98
N THR A 224 -1.03 22.01 -2.71
CA THR A 224 0.35 21.77 -3.14
C THR A 224 1.19 21.30 -1.98
N MET A 225 2.08 20.34 -2.27
CA MET A 225 3.01 19.77 -1.30
C MET A 225 4.44 19.91 -1.83
N VAL A 226 5.30 20.52 -1.03
CA VAL A 226 6.72 20.70 -1.35
C VAL A 226 7.56 19.99 -0.31
N ALA A 227 8.40 19.06 -0.75
CA ALA A 227 9.29 18.34 0.16
C ALA A 227 10.44 19.24 0.61
N LEU A 228 10.50 19.52 1.91
CA LEU A 228 11.55 20.33 2.51
C LEU A 228 12.79 19.50 2.87
N CYS A 229 12.57 18.28 3.37
CA CYS A 229 13.59 17.33 3.82
C CYS A 229 13.15 15.88 3.47
N PRO A 230 14.07 14.92 3.26
CA PRO A 230 15.52 15.01 3.43
C PRO A 230 16.20 15.77 2.28
N THR A 231 17.14 16.65 2.62
CA THR A 231 17.90 17.40 1.61
C THR A 231 19.13 16.59 1.19
N ARG A 232 19.31 16.37 -0.12
CA ARG A 232 20.54 15.73 -0.64
C ARG A 232 21.78 16.62 -0.40
N ARG A 233 21.56 17.93 -0.29
CA ARG A 233 22.54 18.99 0.00
C ARG A 233 21.84 20.11 0.76
N GLY A 234 22.50 20.75 1.71
CA GLY A 234 21.94 21.88 2.47
C GLY A 234 22.84 22.28 3.64
N GLN A 235 22.68 23.51 4.13
CA GLN A 235 23.39 24.01 5.31
C GLN A 235 22.39 24.36 6.42
N TYR A 236 22.61 23.81 7.61
CA TYR A 236 21.90 24.19 8.82
C TYR A 236 22.78 25.17 9.61
N SER A 237 22.36 26.43 9.74
CA SER A 237 23.05 27.39 10.61
C SER A 237 22.26 27.55 11.91
N LEU A 238 22.72 26.88 12.97
CA LEU A 238 22.18 26.99 14.33
C LEU A 238 22.20 28.42 14.86
N MET A 239 23.29 29.16 14.61
CA MET A 239 23.42 30.54 15.09
C MET A 239 22.52 31.53 14.34
N LYS A 240 22.19 31.27 13.08
CA LYS A 240 21.39 32.19 12.25
C LYS A 240 19.92 31.80 12.14
N SER A 241 19.49 30.70 12.80
CA SER A 241 18.15 30.12 12.64
C SER A 241 17.74 30.02 11.16
N ARG A 242 18.71 29.69 10.30
CA ARG A 242 18.55 29.60 8.85
C ARG A 242 18.71 28.15 8.42
N PHE A 243 17.72 27.65 7.70
CA PHE A 243 17.77 26.40 6.97
C PHE A 243 17.81 26.72 5.49
N GLN A 244 18.66 26.05 4.72
CA GLN A 244 18.65 26.13 3.26
C GLN A 244 18.75 24.72 2.68
N ASN A 245 17.76 24.31 1.86
CA ASN A 245 17.85 23.06 1.10
C ASN A 245 18.65 23.26 -0.19
N GLY A 246 18.95 22.17 -0.88
CA GLY A 246 19.72 22.17 -2.13
C GLY A 246 18.96 22.72 -3.35
N ILE A 247 17.73 23.19 -3.15
CA ILE A 247 16.80 23.74 -4.16
C ILE A 247 16.47 25.19 -3.79
N GLU A 248 17.43 25.88 -3.16
CA GLU A 248 17.35 27.29 -2.77
C GLU A 248 16.22 27.66 -1.79
N MET A 249 15.42 26.71 -1.30
CA MET A 249 14.45 26.99 -0.26
C MET A 249 15.15 27.36 1.03
N SER A 250 14.79 28.52 1.58
CA SER A 250 15.34 29.02 2.83
C SER A 250 14.27 29.40 3.84
N LEU A 251 14.43 28.88 5.05
CA LEU A 251 13.61 29.19 6.21
C LEU A 251 14.42 30.11 7.11
N THR A 252 13.99 31.36 7.27
CA THR A 252 14.69 32.37 8.08
C THR A 252 13.81 32.82 9.23
N ARG A 253 14.31 32.73 10.46
CA ARG A 253 13.59 33.24 11.63
C ARG A 253 13.55 34.77 11.63
N TYR A 254 12.34 35.32 11.76
CA TYR A 254 12.10 36.74 11.97
C TYR A 254 11.46 36.98 13.34
N GLY A 255 11.62 38.19 13.86
CA GLY A 255 11.04 38.63 15.13
C GLY A 255 11.89 38.36 16.38
N SER A 256 11.54 39.06 17.46
CA SER A 256 12.17 38.94 18.78
C SER A 256 11.57 37.78 19.57
N SER A 257 12.40 37.03 20.29
CA SER A 257 11.94 35.94 21.16
C SER A 257 11.20 36.41 22.42
N ALA A 258 11.11 37.72 22.66
CA ALA A 258 10.53 38.29 23.88
C ALA A 258 9.00 38.16 23.95
N THR A 259 8.32 38.10 22.79
CA THR A 259 6.88 37.89 22.70
C THR A 259 6.61 36.69 21.81
N LYS A 260 5.91 35.69 22.34
CA LYS A 260 5.64 34.41 21.64
C LYS A 260 4.93 34.63 20.28
N ASP A 261 4.13 35.68 20.17
CA ASP A 261 3.32 35.98 18.97
C ASP A 261 4.07 36.81 17.92
N ALA A 262 5.28 37.28 18.22
CA ALA A 262 6.05 38.15 17.32
C ALA A 262 7.13 37.43 16.52
N ALA A 263 7.49 36.20 16.91
CA ALA A 263 8.50 35.43 16.20
C ALA A 263 7.84 34.40 15.27
N PHE A 264 8.36 34.29 14.07
CA PHE A 264 7.88 33.38 13.02
C PHE A 264 9.04 33.04 12.09
N TYR A 265 8.84 32.09 11.20
CA TYR A 265 9.78 31.78 10.13
C TYR A 265 9.23 32.28 8.81
N VAL A 266 10.05 32.95 8.02
CA VAL A 266 9.74 33.34 6.64
C VAL A 266 10.27 32.26 5.70
N LEU A 267 9.43 31.83 4.77
CA LEU A 267 9.78 30.92 3.69
C LEU A 267 10.09 31.69 2.42
N THR A 268 11.16 31.26 1.76
CA THR A 268 11.63 31.75 0.46
C THR A 268 12.14 30.55 -0.32
N GLY A 269 12.07 30.56 -1.64
CA GLY A 269 12.61 29.50 -2.48
C GLY A 269 11.83 29.30 -3.76
N ASP A 270 12.51 28.77 -4.77
CA ASP A 270 11.96 28.60 -6.12
C ASP A 270 10.86 27.54 -6.18
N ASP A 271 10.95 26.47 -5.37
CA ASP A 271 9.91 25.42 -5.30
C ASP A 271 8.57 25.91 -4.72
N LEU A 272 8.51 27.12 -4.16
CA LEU A 272 7.27 27.75 -3.70
C LEU A 272 6.61 28.61 -4.78
N ILE A 273 7.32 28.83 -5.90
CA ILE A 273 6.89 29.61 -7.04
C ILE A 273 6.22 28.65 -8.04
N GLN A 274 5.14 29.12 -8.66
CA GLN A 274 4.28 28.38 -9.55
C GLN A 274 4.64 28.69 -11.02
N GLU A 275 4.62 27.65 -11.84
CA GLU A 275 4.92 27.72 -13.28
C GLU A 275 3.70 28.19 -14.10
N LEU A 276 3.89 28.39 -15.40
CA LEU A 276 2.83 28.82 -16.32
C LEU A 276 1.65 27.83 -16.30
N GLY A 277 0.46 28.33 -15.97
CA GLY A 277 -0.79 27.57 -15.91
C GLY A 277 -1.05 26.86 -14.57
N GLU A 278 -0.12 26.95 -13.61
CA GLU A 278 -0.35 26.47 -12.24
C GLU A 278 -1.19 27.46 -11.43
N VAL A 279 -1.85 26.95 -10.38
CA VAL A 279 -2.76 27.71 -9.53
C VAL A 279 -2.00 28.76 -8.72
N CYS A 280 -2.58 29.94 -8.55
CA CYS A 280 -1.96 31.02 -7.78
C CYS A 280 -3.00 31.81 -6.98
N ASP A 281 -2.59 32.40 -5.86
CA ASP A 281 -3.45 33.33 -5.12
C ASP A 281 -3.05 34.78 -5.42
N GLU A 282 -1.75 35.03 -5.59
CA GLU A 282 -1.14 36.34 -5.78
C GLU A 282 -0.09 36.32 -6.90
N THR A 283 0.21 37.47 -7.50
CA THR A 283 1.24 37.55 -8.58
C THR A 283 2.62 37.09 -8.10
N ASN A 284 2.96 37.32 -6.83
CA ASN A 284 4.21 36.86 -6.24
C ASN A 284 4.28 35.33 -6.04
N ASP A 285 3.19 34.60 -6.29
CA ASP A 285 3.23 33.14 -6.36
C ASP A 285 3.79 32.64 -7.68
N CYS A 286 3.82 33.47 -8.72
CA CYS A 286 4.19 33.06 -10.06
C CYS A 286 5.65 33.33 -10.37
N ALA A 287 6.23 32.54 -11.28
CA ALA A 287 7.59 32.74 -11.76
C ALA A 287 7.79 34.12 -12.42
N ASP A 288 9.02 34.60 -12.44
CA ASP A 288 9.37 35.88 -13.03
C ASP A 288 8.82 36.01 -14.47
N GLY A 289 8.13 37.12 -14.75
CA GLY A 289 7.48 37.39 -16.04
C GLY A 289 6.05 36.85 -16.16
N LEU A 290 5.59 36.09 -15.17
CA LEU A 290 4.20 35.65 -15.04
C LEU A 290 3.45 36.55 -14.05
N ALA A 291 2.14 36.67 -14.24
CA ALA A 291 1.24 37.29 -13.27
C ALA A 291 0.10 36.33 -12.94
N CYS A 292 -0.39 36.43 -11.71
CA CYS A 292 -1.55 35.66 -11.29
C CYS A 292 -2.80 36.34 -11.85
N MET A 293 -3.34 35.77 -12.92
CA MET A 293 -4.51 36.29 -13.60
C MET A 293 -5.68 35.33 -13.39
N ASP A 294 -6.88 35.89 -13.45
CA ASP A 294 -8.06 35.05 -13.55
C ASP A 294 -7.96 34.33 -14.91
N ASP A 295 -8.03 32.99 -14.92
CA ASP A 295 -8.19 32.26 -16.18
C ASP A 295 -9.43 32.79 -16.91
N ASP A 296 -9.57 32.57 -18.22
CA ASP A 296 -10.79 32.93 -18.96
C ASP A 296 -12.03 32.27 -18.30
N ILE A 297 -12.57 32.93 -17.27
CA ILE A 297 -13.70 32.47 -16.47
C ILE A 297 -14.88 32.27 -17.42
N GLU A 298 -14.97 33.11 -18.46
CA GLU A 298 -15.95 33.01 -19.53
C GLU A 298 -15.77 31.74 -20.37
N ALA A 299 -14.55 31.37 -20.73
CA ALA A 299 -14.29 30.11 -21.44
C ALA A 299 -14.65 28.90 -20.56
N CYS A 300 -14.30 28.95 -19.28
CA CYS A 300 -14.66 27.89 -18.32
C CYS A 300 -16.18 27.78 -18.13
N LYS A 301 -16.87 28.91 -17.92
CA LYS A 301 -18.33 28.96 -17.83
C LYS A 301 -18.99 28.45 -19.11
N ALA A 302 -18.47 28.81 -20.29
CA ALA A 302 -18.97 28.32 -21.57
C ALA A 302 -18.82 26.79 -21.74
N VAL A 303 -17.82 26.17 -21.10
CA VAL A 303 -17.71 24.71 -21.02
C VAL A 303 -18.77 24.14 -20.09
N CYS A 304 -18.96 24.72 -18.89
CA CYS A 304 -20.01 24.33 -17.97
C CYS A 304 -21.42 24.44 -18.59
N ASP A 305 -21.70 25.49 -19.37
CA ASP A 305 -22.95 25.69 -20.11
C ASP A 305 -23.22 24.59 -21.17
N LYS A 306 -22.15 24.06 -21.78
CA LYS A 306 -22.26 22.98 -22.79
C LYS A 306 -22.50 21.62 -22.14
N LEU A 307 -22.08 21.45 -20.89
CA LEU A 307 -22.33 20.23 -20.13
C LEU A 307 -23.82 20.19 -19.79
N ARG A 308 -24.52 19.12 -20.20
CA ARG A 308 -25.95 18.92 -19.90
C ARG A 308 -26.16 18.49 -18.45
N PHE A 309 -25.70 19.31 -17.52
CA PHE A 309 -25.90 19.12 -16.10
C PHE A 309 -27.31 19.53 -15.70
N GLY A 310 -27.88 18.79 -14.73
CA GLY A 310 -29.03 19.29 -14.00
C GLY A 310 -28.63 20.53 -13.18
N PRO A 311 -29.58 21.40 -12.80
CA PRO A 311 -29.31 22.66 -12.12
C PRO A 311 -28.50 22.51 -10.81
N SER A 312 -28.56 21.34 -10.16
CA SER A 312 -27.79 21.04 -8.94
C SER A 312 -26.28 20.86 -9.17
N ARG A 313 -25.84 20.57 -10.40
CA ARG A 313 -24.43 20.37 -10.76
C ARG A 313 -23.83 21.53 -11.56
N LEU A 314 -24.67 22.42 -12.06
CA LEU A 314 -24.22 23.60 -12.80
C LEU A 314 -23.55 24.62 -11.87
N GLN A 315 -24.13 24.86 -10.68
CA GLN A 315 -23.56 25.82 -9.73
C GLN A 315 -22.17 25.41 -9.23
N PRO A 316 -21.92 24.15 -8.79
CA PRO A 316 -20.57 23.70 -8.46
C PRO A 316 -19.55 23.88 -9.59
N CYS A 317 -19.94 23.65 -10.85
CA CYS A 317 -19.07 23.86 -12.01
C CYS A 317 -18.68 25.33 -12.17
N TYR A 318 -19.64 26.26 -11.97
CA TYR A 318 -19.35 27.68 -11.99
C TYR A 318 -18.52 28.16 -10.80
N ASP A 319 -18.74 27.58 -9.62
CA ASP A 319 -17.96 27.88 -8.44
C ASP A 319 -16.50 27.43 -8.63
N GLU A 320 -16.26 26.26 -9.25
CA GLU A 320 -14.93 25.81 -9.68
C GLU A 320 -14.29 26.78 -10.70
N CYS A 321 -15.05 27.26 -11.68
CA CYS A 321 -14.55 28.25 -12.64
C CYS A 321 -14.22 29.61 -12.01
N ALA A 322 -14.96 30.03 -10.97
CA ALA A 322 -14.78 31.33 -10.33
C ALA A 322 -13.54 31.40 -9.43
N LEU A 323 -13.01 30.26 -9.01
CA LEU A 323 -11.84 30.16 -8.14
C LEU A 323 -10.54 29.91 -8.92
N LYS A 324 -10.63 29.78 -10.24
CA LYS A 324 -9.48 29.38 -11.07
C LYS A 324 -8.65 30.60 -11.47
N ARG A 325 -7.67 30.92 -10.63
CA ARG A 325 -6.59 31.84 -10.97
C ARG A 325 -5.34 31.03 -11.29
N SER A 326 -4.65 31.39 -12.36
CA SER A 326 -3.41 30.71 -12.74
C SER A 326 -2.33 31.70 -13.14
N CYS A 327 -1.09 31.24 -13.09
CA CYS A 327 0.05 32.03 -13.52
C CYS A 327 0.07 32.13 -15.05
N GLN A 328 -0.06 33.34 -15.59
CA GLN A 328 -0.11 33.61 -17.02
C GLN A 328 0.99 34.58 -17.44
N ALA A 329 1.46 34.47 -18.68
CA ALA A 329 2.48 35.38 -19.20
C ALA A 329 1.94 36.82 -19.28
N THR A 330 2.70 37.77 -18.76
CA THR A 330 2.38 39.19 -18.91
C THR A 330 2.80 39.65 -20.31
N PHE A 331 1.83 39.85 -21.20
CA PHE A 331 2.09 40.55 -22.46
C PHE A 331 2.28 42.03 -22.14
N THR A 332 3.53 42.41 -21.92
CA THR A 332 3.90 43.83 -21.97
C THR A 332 3.94 44.20 -23.45
N ASP A 333 2.88 44.86 -23.93
CA ASP A 333 2.90 45.51 -25.23
C ASP A 333 3.93 46.67 -25.15
N GLU A 334 5.20 46.37 -25.41
CA GLU A 334 6.27 47.38 -25.58
C GLU A 334 6.20 48.11 -26.93
#